data_AF-A0A7Z6XC77-F1
#
_entry.id   AF-A0A7Z6XC77-F1
#
_cell.length_a   1.000
_cell.length_b   1.000
_cell.length_c   1.000
_cell.angle_alpha   90.00
_cell.angle_beta   90.00
_cell.angle_gamma   90.00
#
_symmetry.space_group_name_H-M   'P 1'
#
loop_
_entity.id
_entity.type
_entity.pdbx_description
1 polymer ?
#
loop_
_entity_poly.entity_id
_entity_poly.type
_entity_poly.pdbx_seq_one_letter_code
_entity_poly.pdbx_strand_id
1 'polypeptide(L)'
;MVPPGLFAQQAELDREHRAGVDRSRAAAILRACSYAPRLEEAAVMALPEAMDRLQLIPGVGPWTAAETLQRTLGAADALTLADLHLPVQIGYALTGDRGGTDEQMLQLLEPYAGQRHRAARLILLGGRLPNRRAHRAPHSRIAHL
;
A
#
# COMPACT_ATOMS: atom_id res chain seq x y z
N MET A 1 1.82 -37.00 12.80
CA MET A 1 3.19 -36.65 12.36
C MET A 1 3.16 -35.25 11.79
N VAL A 2 3.69 -34.27 12.52
CA VAL A 2 3.75 -32.87 12.07
C VAL A 2 4.86 -32.76 11.01
N PRO A 3 4.61 -32.21 9.81
CA PRO A 3 5.64 -32.11 8.79
C PRO A 3 6.80 -31.24 9.29
N PRO A 4 8.06 -31.59 8.97
CA PRO A 4 9.26 -30.96 9.55
C PRO A 4 9.37 -29.44 9.31
N GLY A 5 8.64 -28.88 8.34
CA GLY A 5 8.59 -27.43 8.09
C GLY A 5 7.65 -26.63 9.02
N LEU A 6 6.69 -27.28 9.69
CA LEU A 6 5.68 -26.56 10.49
C LEU A 6 6.29 -25.86 11.71
N PHE A 7 7.31 -26.46 12.33
CA PHE A 7 7.97 -25.90 13.52
C PHE A 7 8.83 -24.68 13.18
N ALA A 8 9.50 -24.67 12.02
CA ALA A 8 10.26 -23.51 11.56
C ALA A 8 9.32 -22.34 11.22
N GLN A 9 8.21 -22.61 10.53
CA GLN A 9 7.17 -21.62 10.23
C GLN A 9 6.55 -21.02 11.50
N GLN A 10 6.29 -21.84 12.52
CA GLN A 10 5.69 -21.37 13.77
C GLN A 10 6.67 -20.46 14.55
N ALA A 11 7.95 -20.83 14.64
CA ALA A 11 8.97 -20.03 15.32
C ALA A 11 9.22 -18.68 14.61
N GLU A 12 9.09 -18.65 13.28
CA GLU A 12 9.23 -17.42 12.49
C GLU A 12 8.00 -16.51 12.65
N LEU A 13 6.78 -17.07 12.67
CA LEU A 13 5.57 -16.33 13.03
C LEU A 13 5.66 -15.72 14.44
N ASP A 14 6.16 -16.48 15.42
CA ASP A 14 6.33 -16.01 16.80
C ASP A 14 7.42 -14.91 16.93
N ARG A 15 8.37 -14.86 15.99
CA ARG A 15 9.37 -13.79 15.89
C ARG A 15 8.75 -12.51 15.32
N GLU A 16 7.96 -12.62 14.25
CA GLU A 16 7.25 -11.49 13.64
C GLU A 16 6.21 -10.88 14.60
N HIS A 17 5.50 -11.70 15.37
CA HIS A 17 4.62 -11.20 16.44
C HIS A 17 5.35 -10.36 17.48
N ARG A 18 6.55 -10.79 17.90
CA ARG A 18 7.40 -10.01 18.82
C ARG A 18 7.90 -8.71 18.18
N ALA A 19 7.98 -8.64 16.85
CA ALA A 19 8.28 -7.42 16.10
C ALA A 19 7.06 -6.51 15.87
N GLY A 20 5.87 -6.86 16.41
CA GLY A 20 4.63 -6.08 16.25
C GLY A 20 3.88 -6.33 14.94
N VAL A 21 4.26 -7.35 14.18
CA VAL A 21 3.57 -7.77 12.95
C VAL A 21 2.51 -8.79 13.33
N ASP A 22 1.23 -8.52 13.04
CA ASP A 22 0.16 -9.49 13.36
C ASP A 22 0.27 -10.78 12.53
N ARG A 23 -0.47 -11.81 12.95
CA ARG A 23 -0.36 -13.17 12.37
C ARG A 23 -0.69 -13.21 10.89
N SER A 24 -1.67 -12.41 10.46
CA SER A 24 -2.11 -12.35 9.08
C SER A 24 -1.01 -11.78 8.20
N ARG A 25 -0.40 -10.67 8.63
CA ARG A 25 0.73 -10.03 7.92
C ARG A 25 1.95 -10.94 7.88
N ALA A 26 2.33 -11.55 8.99
CA ALA A 26 3.45 -12.49 9.04
C ALA A 26 3.24 -13.69 8.10
N ALA A 27 2.02 -14.24 8.06
CA ALA A 27 1.70 -15.32 7.14
C ALA A 27 1.75 -14.90 5.66
N ALA A 28 1.36 -13.66 5.34
CA ALA A 28 1.48 -13.12 3.97
C ALA A 28 2.95 -12.98 3.55
N ILE A 29 3.81 -12.49 4.44
CA ILE A 29 5.26 -12.37 4.23
C ILE A 29 5.87 -13.75 3.95
N LEU A 30 5.59 -14.76 4.80
CA LEU A 30 6.14 -16.11 4.61
C LEU A 30 5.67 -16.76 3.30
N ARG A 31 4.43 -16.51 2.88
CA ARG A 31 3.93 -16.96 1.57
C ARG A 31 4.68 -16.26 0.43
N ALA A 32 4.85 -14.94 0.49
CA ALA A 32 5.61 -14.20 -0.52
C ALA A 32 7.05 -14.73 -0.64
N CYS A 33 7.75 -14.97 0.48
CA CYS A 33 9.09 -15.56 0.49
C CYS A 33 9.13 -16.93 -0.20
N SER A 34 8.13 -17.77 0.03
CA SER A 34 8.05 -19.11 -0.58
C SER A 34 7.86 -19.07 -2.10
N TYR A 35 7.33 -17.97 -2.64
CA TYR A 35 7.13 -17.75 -4.08
C TYR A 35 8.09 -16.70 -4.67
N ALA A 36 9.16 -16.33 -3.96
CA ALA A 36 10.03 -15.23 -4.35
C ALA A 36 10.52 -15.29 -5.83
N PRO A 37 11.02 -16.43 -6.36
CA PRO A 37 11.42 -16.50 -7.77
C PRO A 37 10.30 -16.17 -8.76
N ARG A 38 9.05 -16.50 -8.44
CA ARG A 38 7.88 -16.19 -9.28
C ARG A 38 7.44 -14.74 -9.15
N LEU A 39 7.72 -14.09 -8.02
CA LEU A 39 7.46 -12.67 -7.85
C LEU A 39 8.50 -11.83 -8.58
N GLU A 40 9.76 -12.27 -8.67
CA GLU A 40 10.81 -11.59 -9.44
C GLU A 40 10.49 -11.48 -10.94
N GLU A 41 9.78 -12.45 -11.51
CA GLU A 41 9.32 -12.40 -12.91
C GLU A 41 8.46 -11.16 -13.20
N ALA A 42 7.80 -10.58 -12.19
CA ALA A 42 7.00 -9.35 -12.35
C ALA A 42 7.84 -8.15 -12.84
N ALA A 43 9.16 -8.17 -12.65
CA ALA A 43 10.06 -7.09 -13.07
C ALA A 43 10.06 -6.84 -14.59
N VAL A 44 9.67 -7.84 -15.39
CA VAL A 44 9.67 -7.78 -16.86
C VAL A 44 8.26 -7.91 -17.46
N MET A 45 7.23 -7.94 -16.63
CA MET A 45 5.83 -8.05 -17.06
C MET A 45 5.20 -6.70 -17.38
N ALA A 46 4.13 -6.70 -18.17
CA ALA A 46 3.27 -5.53 -18.28
C ALA A 46 2.63 -5.24 -16.91
N LEU A 47 2.40 -3.96 -16.60
CA LEU A 47 1.92 -3.56 -15.27
C LEU A 47 0.65 -4.31 -14.80
N PRO A 48 -0.41 -4.49 -15.61
CA PRO A 48 -1.58 -5.26 -15.18
C PRO A 48 -1.23 -6.70 -14.78
N GLU A 49 -0.37 -7.38 -15.54
CA GLU A 49 0.06 -8.75 -15.27
C GLU A 49 0.93 -8.84 -14.01
N ALA A 50 1.81 -7.86 -13.81
CA ALA A 50 2.62 -7.74 -12.59
C ALA A 50 1.74 -7.53 -11.35
N MET A 51 0.72 -6.67 -11.46
CA MET A 51 -0.28 -6.43 -10.40
C MET A 51 -1.03 -7.72 -10.06
N ASP A 52 -1.50 -8.45 -11.07
CA ASP A 52 -2.22 -9.72 -10.87
C ASP A 52 -1.30 -10.78 -10.24
N ARG A 53 -0.04 -10.87 -10.70
CA ARG A 53 0.96 -11.80 -10.15
C ARG A 53 1.15 -11.62 -8.65
N LEU A 54 1.30 -10.39 -8.17
CA LEU A 54 1.47 -10.10 -6.75
C LEU A 54 0.20 -10.42 -5.94
N GLN A 55 -0.98 -10.15 -6.50
CA GLN A 55 -2.26 -10.39 -5.85
C GLN A 55 -2.64 -11.88 -5.72
N LEU A 56 -1.93 -12.77 -6.41
CA LEU A 56 -2.07 -14.21 -6.18
C LEU A 56 -1.60 -14.64 -4.79
N ILE A 57 -0.81 -13.83 -4.09
CA ILE A 57 -0.37 -14.12 -2.72
C ILE A 57 -1.51 -13.76 -1.76
N PRO A 58 -2.09 -14.72 -1.01
CA PRO A 58 -3.15 -14.41 -0.06
C PRO A 58 -2.67 -13.39 0.98
N GLY A 59 -3.44 -12.31 1.17
CA GLY A 59 -3.08 -11.18 2.03
C GLY A 59 -2.43 -10.00 1.29
N VAL A 60 -2.15 -10.13 -0.01
CA VAL A 60 -1.71 -9.03 -0.88
C VAL A 60 -2.90 -8.56 -1.73
N GLY A 61 -3.41 -7.37 -1.41
CA GLY A 61 -4.46 -6.73 -2.20
C GLY A 61 -3.91 -5.75 -3.25
N PRO A 62 -4.79 -5.11 -4.04
CA PRO A 62 -4.41 -4.17 -5.09
C PRO A 62 -3.60 -2.97 -4.55
N TRP A 63 -3.95 -2.45 -3.37
CA TRP A 63 -3.19 -1.39 -2.70
C TRP A 63 -1.74 -1.82 -2.46
N THR A 64 -1.53 -2.98 -1.83
CA THR A 64 -0.20 -3.51 -1.52
C THR A 64 0.60 -3.82 -2.79
N ALA A 65 -0.04 -4.38 -3.81
CA ALA A 65 0.60 -4.67 -5.09
C ALA A 65 1.10 -3.38 -5.78
N ALA A 66 0.25 -2.35 -5.86
CA ALA A 66 0.64 -1.06 -6.42
C ALA A 66 1.81 -0.44 -5.65
N GLU A 67 1.69 -0.32 -4.33
CA GLU A 67 2.73 0.25 -3.46
C GLU A 67 4.07 -0.51 -3.55
N THR A 68 4.01 -1.83 -3.76
CA THR A 68 5.20 -2.68 -3.95
C THR A 68 5.86 -2.38 -5.29
N LEU A 69 5.12 -2.43 -6.40
CA LEU A 69 5.68 -2.21 -7.75
C LEU A 69 6.19 -0.78 -7.95
N GLN A 70 5.56 0.20 -7.31
CA GLN A 70 6.06 1.59 -7.28
C GLN A 70 7.45 1.70 -6.67
N ARG A 71 7.68 1.05 -5.51
CA ARG A 71 8.93 1.16 -4.76
C ARG A 71 10.05 0.29 -5.32
N THR A 72 9.69 -0.87 -5.83
CA THR A 72 10.66 -1.87 -6.30
C THR A 72 11.02 -1.67 -7.77
N LEU A 73 10.05 -1.34 -8.62
CA LEU A 73 10.22 -1.25 -10.08
C LEU A 73 10.00 0.16 -10.64
N GLY A 74 9.58 1.12 -9.81
CA GLY A 74 9.29 2.48 -10.27
C GLY A 74 8.08 2.55 -11.20
N ALA A 75 7.10 1.64 -11.03
CA ALA A 75 5.92 1.52 -11.88
C ALA A 75 5.19 2.86 -12.06
N ALA A 76 5.23 3.39 -13.29
CA ALA A 76 4.88 4.78 -13.56
C ALA A 76 3.38 5.09 -13.43
N ASP A 77 2.53 4.09 -13.67
CA ASP A 77 1.07 4.24 -13.74
C ASP A 77 0.33 3.36 -12.73
N ALA A 78 1.04 2.75 -11.79
CA ALA A 78 0.46 1.95 -10.72
C ALA A 78 -0.13 2.86 -9.65
N LEU A 79 -1.23 3.57 -9.92
CA LEU A 79 -1.84 4.49 -8.95
C LEU A 79 -2.46 3.72 -7.78
N THR A 80 -2.15 4.13 -6.53
CA THR A 80 -2.68 3.46 -5.33
C THR A 80 -4.12 3.88 -5.06
N LEU A 81 -5.08 3.09 -5.53
CA LEU A 81 -6.49 3.26 -5.21
C LEU A 81 -6.81 2.70 -3.81
N ALA A 82 -7.95 3.12 -3.26
CA ALA A 82 -8.44 2.84 -1.92
C ALA A 82 -7.48 3.28 -0.80
N ASP A 83 -6.58 4.21 -1.09
CA ASP A 83 -5.76 4.85 -0.08
C ASP A 83 -6.57 5.91 0.68
N LEU A 84 -6.45 5.92 2.01
CA LEU A 84 -7.22 6.82 2.86
C LEU A 84 -6.87 8.30 2.64
N HIS A 85 -5.66 8.59 2.19
CA HIS A 85 -5.10 9.93 2.14
C HIS A 85 -4.83 10.42 0.73
N LEU A 86 -4.37 9.55 -0.15
CA LEU A 86 -3.93 9.93 -1.49
C LEU A 86 -4.98 10.73 -2.26
N PRO A 87 -6.27 10.30 -2.36
CA PRO A 87 -7.25 11.03 -3.15
C PRO A 87 -7.55 12.42 -2.59
N VAL A 88 -7.60 12.53 -1.25
CA VAL A 88 -7.80 13.80 -0.55
C VAL A 88 -6.61 14.74 -0.76
N GLN A 89 -5.39 14.21 -0.70
CA GLN A 89 -4.18 15.02 -0.88
C GLN A 89 -4.04 15.50 -2.33
N ILE A 90 -4.26 14.63 -3.32
CA ILE A 90 -4.22 14.98 -4.74
C ILE A 90 -5.34 15.98 -5.08
N GLY A 91 -6.56 15.70 -4.64
CA GLY A 91 -7.70 16.62 -4.80
C GLY A 91 -7.38 18.00 -4.23
N TYR A 92 -6.93 18.06 -2.97
CA TYR A 92 -6.60 19.33 -2.34
C TYR A 92 -5.46 20.08 -3.03
N ALA A 93 -4.40 19.38 -3.46
CA ALA A 93 -3.26 20.00 -4.11
C ALA A 93 -3.64 20.65 -5.46
N LEU A 94 -4.59 20.06 -6.19
CA LEU A 94 -4.98 20.51 -7.53
C LEU A 94 -6.21 21.44 -7.54
N THR A 95 -7.13 21.30 -6.58
CA THR A 95 -8.40 22.05 -6.57
C THR A 95 -8.62 22.89 -5.31
N GLY A 96 -7.89 22.61 -4.23
CA GLY A 96 -8.12 23.19 -2.91
C GLY A 96 -9.26 22.54 -2.11
N ASP A 97 -9.96 21.55 -2.66
CA ASP A 97 -11.05 20.82 -1.98
C ASP A 97 -10.52 19.66 -1.12
N ARG A 98 -11.15 19.41 0.02
CA ARG A 98 -10.81 18.34 0.97
C ARG A 98 -11.63 17.06 0.78
N GLY A 99 -12.57 17.03 -0.16
CA GLY A 99 -13.51 15.94 -0.40
C GLY A 99 -13.06 14.86 -1.39
N GLY A 100 -11.77 14.68 -1.63
CA GLY A 100 -11.25 13.80 -2.70
C GLY A 100 -11.64 12.33 -2.58
N THR A 101 -12.18 11.76 -3.66
CA THR A 101 -12.42 10.32 -3.86
C THR A 101 -11.48 9.73 -4.91
N ASP A 102 -11.39 8.40 -4.99
CA ASP A 102 -10.60 7.72 -6.03
C ASP A 102 -11.05 8.10 -7.44
N GLU A 103 -12.36 8.22 -7.68
CA GLU A 103 -12.92 8.61 -8.97
C GLU A 103 -12.51 10.04 -9.34
N GLN A 104 -12.57 10.97 -8.39
CA GLN A 104 -12.14 12.35 -8.61
C GLN A 104 -10.62 12.42 -8.84
N MET A 105 -9.84 11.67 -8.08
CA MET A 105 -8.39 11.57 -8.27
C MET A 105 -8.05 11.03 -9.67
N LEU A 106 -8.75 10.00 -10.13
CA LEU A 106 -8.58 9.45 -11.48
C LEU A 106 -8.93 10.47 -12.56
N GLN A 107 -10.00 11.23 -12.39
CA GLN A 107 -10.36 12.32 -13.31
C GLN A 107 -9.29 13.41 -13.36
N LEU A 108 -8.79 13.84 -12.20
CA LEU A 108 -7.76 14.88 -12.10
C LEU A 108 -6.42 14.43 -12.70
N LEU A 109 -6.12 13.13 -12.64
CA LEU A 109 -4.87 12.55 -13.16
C LEU A 109 -5.00 11.98 -14.57
N GLU A 110 -6.16 12.07 -15.21
CA GLU A 110 -6.38 11.60 -16.60
C GLU A 110 -5.35 12.15 -17.60
N PRO A 111 -4.95 13.44 -17.54
CA PRO A 111 -3.93 13.98 -18.46
C PRO A 111 -2.55 13.33 -18.34
N TYR A 112 -2.32 12.56 -17.26
CA TYR A 112 -1.08 11.85 -16.99
C TYR A 112 -1.21 10.34 -17.17
N ALA A 113 -2.19 9.85 -17.94
CA ALA A 113 -2.33 8.42 -18.25
C ALA A 113 -0.99 7.79 -18.69
N GLY A 114 -0.65 6.63 -18.12
CA GLY A 114 0.67 6.00 -18.28
C GLY A 114 1.75 6.53 -17.34
N GLN A 115 1.49 7.60 -16.58
CA GLN A 115 2.42 8.25 -15.64
C GLN A 115 1.72 8.67 -14.34
N ARG A 116 0.50 8.19 -14.04
CA ARG A 116 -0.35 8.74 -12.97
C ARG A 116 0.28 8.62 -11.59
N HIS A 117 1.00 7.54 -11.30
CA HIS A 117 1.72 7.41 -10.04
C HIS A 117 2.88 8.43 -9.94
N ARG A 118 3.63 8.64 -11.02
CA ARG A 118 4.70 9.65 -11.03
C ARG A 118 4.15 11.07 -10.86
N ALA A 119 3.06 11.39 -11.55
CA ALA A 119 2.37 12.66 -11.40
C ALA A 119 1.89 12.85 -9.95
N ALA A 120 1.21 11.85 -9.39
CA ALA A 120 0.78 11.88 -7.99
C ALA A 120 1.95 12.12 -7.03
N ARG A 121 3.07 11.39 -7.20
CA ARG A 121 4.27 11.56 -6.37
C ARG A 121 4.87 12.96 -6.48
N LEU A 122 4.95 13.53 -7.68
CA LEU A 122 5.45 14.90 -7.88
C LEU A 122 4.50 15.94 -7.27
N ILE A 123 3.19 15.75 -7.40
CA ILE A 123 2.18 16.60 -6.77
C ILE A 123 2.29 16.55 -5.25
N LEU A 124 2.49 15.38 -4.64
CA LEU A 124 2.65 15.30 -3.18
C LEU A 124 3.96 15.93 -2.68
N LEU A 125 5.01 15.95 -3.50
CA LEU A 125 6.29 16.56 -3.16
C LEU A 125 6.28 18.10 -3.28
N GLY A 126 5.56 18.65 -4.25
CA GLY A 126 5.55 20.09 -4.53
C GLY A 126 4.23 20.82 -4.22
N GLY A 127 3.15 20.08 -4.02
CA GLY A 127 1.80 20.61 -3.86
C GLY A 127 1.47 21.02 -2.43
N ARG A 128 0.42 21.83 -2.29
CA ARG A 128 -0.12 22.19 -0.98
C ARG A 128 -0.85 20.99 -0.39
N LEU A 129 -0.66 20.75 0.91
CA LEU A 129 -1.38 19.73 1.65
C LEU A 129 -2.45 20.35 2.54
N PRO A 130 -3.58 19.65 2.76
CA PRO A 130 -4.62 20.15 3.64
C PRO A 130 -4.06 20.25 5.07
N ASN A 131 -4.30 21.38 5.76
CA ASN A 131 -3.97 21.52 7.18
C ASN A 131 -4.48 20.31 7.98
N ARG A 132 -3.63 19.81 8.88
CA ARG A 132 -3.94 18.70 9.77
C ARG A 132 -5.20 19.02 10.57
N ARG A 133 -6.17 18.09 10.58
CA ARG A 133 -7.35 18.23 11.44
C ARG A 133 -6.92 18.06 12.89
N ALA A 134 -7.32 18.99 13.75
CA ALA A 134 -7.13 18.86 15.18
C ALA A 134 -7.85 17.60 15.69
N HIS A 135 -7.26 16.95 16.70
CA HIS A 135 -7.90 15.85 17.39
C HIS A 135 -9.26 16.31 17.95
N ARG A 136 -10.33 15.61 17.58
CA ARG A 136 -11.69 15.97 17.98
C ARG A 136 -12.21 15.15 19.16
N ALA A 137 -11.53 14.07 19.55
CA ALA A 137 -11.98 13.33 20.72
C ALA A 137 -11.65 14.11 22.00
N PRO A 138 -12.55 14.11 23.00
CA PRO A 138 -12.27 14.75 24.28
C PRO A 138 -11.02 14.12 24.89
N HIS A 139 -10.19 14.94 25.56
CA HIS A 139 -9.05 14.44 26.31
C HIS A 139 -9.54 13.48 27.39
N SER A 140 -9.21 12.19 27.26
CA SER A 140 -9.45 11.21 28.32
C SER A 140 -8.59 11.56 29.53
N ARG A 141 -9.22 11.79 30.68
CA ARG A 141 -8.53 12.12 31.93
C ARG A 141 -8.04 10.82 32.56
N ILE A 142 -6.74 10.55 32.47
CA ILE A 142 -6.10 9.29 32.90
C ILE A 142 -5.77 9.28 34.41
N ALA A 143 -6.24 10.25 35.18
CA ALA A 143 -5.89 10.43 36.60
C ALA A 143 -6.39 9.31 37.55
N HIS A 144 -6.92 8.21 37.00
CA HIS A 144 -7.50 7.09 37.74
C HIS A 144 -6.95 5.72 37.30
N LEU A 145 -5.92 5.69 36.42
CA LEU A 145 -5.12 4.49 36.13
C LEU A 145 -3.82 4.54 36.94
#